data_AF-A0AAN8PPN4-F1
#
_entry.id   AF-A0AAN8PPN4-F1
#
_cell.length_a   1.000
_cell.length_b   1.000
_cell.length_c   1.000
_cell.angle_alpha   90.00
_cell.angle_beta   90.00
_cell.angle_gamma   90.00
#
_symmetry.space_group_name_H-M   'P 1'
#
loop_
_entity.id
_entity.type
_entity.pdbx_description
1 polymer ?
#
loop_
_entity_poly.entity_id
_entity_poly.type
_entity_poly.pdbx_seq_one_letter_code
_entity_poly.pdbx_strand_id
1 'polypeptide(L)'
;MIDVDFYRSRYFKVSTRFHSKVNMPWFVPDALFTATVIHSLIIVVWRGLWHFLDLALFPDQMSATALYSLVIGYGVAIATMSIQNYIARISKCLEKQILCKIITEDLFILTVCVAPVSCWRGLWFLQDLYLFPSHEQLSYWVSHATGYLGLIILGSGNSLLVRGCKLDGEMADGEGVKADLEYFAHFKMQETPQTESLINNAKDINGGINDDTNGGINDINGDIADKPKDKPCTEIEQKLIL
;
A
#
# COMPACT_ATOMS: atom_id res chain seq x y z
N MET A 1 16.52 -27.21 -0.79
CA MET A 1 15.94 -26.90 -2.11
C MET A 1 14.87 -25.87 -1.83
N ILE A 2 15.14 -24.60 -2.12
CA ILE A 2 14.16 -23.53 -1.92
C ILE A 2 13.17 -23.70 -3.06
N ASP A 3 11.98 -24.20 -2.74
CA ASP A 3 10.91 -24.35 -3.72
C ASP A 3 10.39 -22.95 -4.03
N VAL A 4 10.73 -22.45 -5.21
CA VAL A 4 10.23 -21.16 -5.71
C VAL A 4 8.97 -21.48 -6.49
N ASP A 5 7.87 -21.69 -5.77
CA ASP A 5 6.55 -21.88 -6.37
C ASP A 5 6.12 -20.59 -7.08
N PHE A 6 6.51 -20.47 -8.36
CA PHE A 6 6.12 -19.38 -9.23
C PHE A 6 4.61 -19.49 -9.56
N TYR A 7 3.75 -18.93 -8.71
CA TYR A 7 2.31 -18.81 -8.94
C TYR A 7 2.03 -17.92 -10.17
N ARG A 8 1.99 -18.54 -11.36
CA ARG A 8 2.01 -17.92 -12.69
C ARG A 8 0.88 -16.92 -13.01
N SER A 9 -0.19 -16.86 -12.22
CA SER A 9 -1.44 -16.21 -12.65
C SER A 9 -1.56 -14.70 -12.37
N ARG A 10 -0.72 -14.11 -11.49
CA ARG A 10 -0.86 -12.70 -11.08
C ARG A 10 0.31 -11.77 -11.46
N TYR A 11 1.47 -12.28 -11.85
CA TYR A 11 2.69 -11.45 -11.98
C TYR A 11 2.80 -10.60 -13.25
N PHE A 12 1.95 -10.81 -14.26
CA PHE A 12 1.99 -10.10 -15.55
C PHE A 12 0.72 -9.28 -15.83
N LYS A 13 -0.05 -8.91 -14.80
CA LYS A 13 -1.16 -7.96 -14.98
C LYS A 13 -0.61 -6.54 -14.84
N VAL A 14 -0.32 -5.91 -15.98
CA VAL A 14 0.05 -4.48 -16.03
C VAL A 14 -1.25 -3.69 -16.05
N SER A 15 -1.53 -2.92 -14.99
CA SER A 15 -2.67 -2.01 -14.94
C SER A 15 -2.36 -0.74 -15.73
N THR A 16 -2.65 -0.70 -17.02
CA THR A 16 -2.46 0.50 -17.85
C THR A 16 -3.59 1.52 -17.61
N ARG A 17 -3.38 2.78 -18.00
CA ARG A 17 -4.32 3.89 -17.76
C ARG A 17 -5.74 3.59 -18.23
N PHE A 18 -5.90 2.94 -19.38
CA PHE A 18 -7.20 2.58 -19.97
C PHE A 18 -7.59 1.11 -19.73
N HIS A 19 -6.89 0.40 -18.84
CA HIS A 19 -7.16 -1.00 -18.48
C HIS A 19 -7.23 -1.96 -19.68
N SER A 20 -6.46 -1.69 -20.74
CA SER A 20 -6.46 -2.51 -21.95
C SER A 20 -5.90 -3.91 -21.69
N LYS A 21 -6.62 -4.95 -22.12
CA LYS A 21 -6.12 -6.34 -22.08
C LYS A 21 -5.03 -6.54 -23.14
N VAL A 22 -4.01 -7.35 -22.81
CA VAL A 22 -2.81 -7.59 -23.65
C VAL A 22 -3.12 -8.06 -25.08
N ASN A 23 -4.30 -8.63 -25.33
CA ASN A 23 -4.70 -9.14 -26.65
C ASN A 23 -5.58 -8.17 -27.48
N MET A 24 -5.75 -6.92 -27.05
CA MET A 24 -6.56 -5.91 -27.76
C MET A 24 -5.68 -4.87 -28.48
N PRO A 25 -6.07 -4.35 -29.66
CA PRO A 25 -5.30 -3.34 -30.40
C PRO A 25 -5.08 -2.03 -29.62
N TRP A 26 -5.88 -1.79 -28.58
CA TRP A 26 -5.77 -0.64 -27.68
C TRP A 26 -4.65 -0.76 -26.64
N PHE A 27 -4.06 -1.95 -26.47
CA PHE A 27 -3.03 -2.19 -25.46
C PHE A 27 -1.75 -1.39 -25.71
N VAL A 28 -1.24 -1.40 -26.94
CA VAL A 28 0.00 -0.68 -27.30
C VAL A 28 -0.14 0.83 -27.07
N PRO A 29 -1.16 1.53 -27.61
CA PRO A 29 -1.30 2.96 -27.37
C PRO A 29 -1.58 3.31 -25.90
N ASP A 30 -2.30 2.46 -25.16
CA ASP A 30 -2.52 2.64 -23.71
C ASP A 30 -1.23 2.49 -22.90
N ALA A 31 -0.42 1.47 -23.21
CA ALA A 31 0.89 1.27 -22.63
C ALA A 31 1.84 2.43 -22.94
N LEU A 32 1.86 2.91 -24.19
CA LEU A 32 2.66 4.07 -24.60
C LEU A 32 2.20 5.34 -23.89
N PHE A 33 0.90 5.62 -23.87
CA PHE A 33 0.35 6.80 -23.18
C PHE A 33 0.72 6.78 -21.69
N THR A 34 0.56 5.62 -21.04
CA THR A 34 0.97 5.42 -19.65
C THR A 34 2.48 5.66 -19.51
N ALA A 35 3.31 4.99 -20.31
CA ALA A 35 4.77 5.06 -20.24
C ALA A 35 5.34 6.46 -20.54
N THR A 36 4.81 7.18 -21.52
CA THR A 36 5.40 8.44 -21.98
C THR A 36 4.74 9.64 -21.32
N VAL A 37 3.41 9.71 -21.27
CA VAL A 37 2.71 10.90 -20.78
C VAL A 37 2.66 10.88 -19.27
N ILE A 38 2.12 9.81 -18.68
CA ILE A 38 1.94 9.74 -17.22
C ILE A 38 3.28 9.78 -16.50
N HIS A 39 4.28 9.00 -16.94
CA HIS A 39 5.60 9.03 -16.29
C HIS A 39 6.32 10.36 -16.49
N SER A 40 6.21 11.01 -17.65
CA SER A 40 6.82 12.34 -17.83
C SER A 40 6.24 13.37 -16.86
N LEU A 41 4.93 13.33 -16.60
CA LEU A 41 4.30 14.20 -15.61
C LEU A 41 4.83 13.92 -14.19
N ILE A 42 5.02 12.65 -13.82
CA ILE A 42 5.65 12.27 -12.55
C ILE A 42 7.06 12.89 -12.45
N ILE A 43 7.88 12.77 -13.51
CA ILE A 43 9.22 13.34 -13.54
C ILE A 43 9.19 14.88 -13.42
N VAL A 44 8.22 15.56 -14.02
CA VAL A 44 8.05 17.02 -13.87
C VAL A 44 7.75 17.40 -12.42
N VAL A 45 6.86 16.68 -11.74
CA VAL A 45 6.56 16.91 -10.31
C VAL A 45 7.80 16.67 -9.46
N TRP A 46 8.49 15.56 -9.68
CA TRP A 46 9.75 15.23 -8.99
C TRP A 46 10.80 16.31 -9.20
N ARG A 47 10.95 16.79 -10.44
CA ARG A 47 11.90 17.84 -10.80
C ARG A 47 11.59 19.16 -10.09
N GLY A 48 10.31 19.56 -10.06
CA GLY A 48 9.86 20.75 -9.36
C GLY A 48 10.15 20.68 -7.86
N LEU A 49 9.85 19.54 -7.23
CA LEU A 49 10.10 19.32 -5.81
C LEU A 49 11.60 19.31 -5.49
N TRP A 50 12.41 18.68 -6.34
CA TRP A 50 13.86 18.68 -6.20
C TRP A 50 14.42 20.10 -6.13
N HIS A 51 14.02 20.94 -7.08
CA HIS A 51 14.46 22.34 -7.12
C HIS A 51 13.92 23.19 -5.98
N PHE A 52 12.69 22.92 -5.54
CA PHE A 52 12.17 23.54 -4.33
C PHE A 52 13.06 23.23 -3.12
N LEU A 53 13.52 21.98 -2.99
CA LEU A 53 14.45 21.57 -1.94
C LEU A 53 15.85 22.18 -2.12
N ASP A 54 16.34 22.35 -3.35
CA ASP A 54 17.61 23.06 -3.62
C ASP A 54 17.56 24.51 -3.15
N LEU A 55 16.42 25.18 -3.31
CA LEU A 55 16.21 26.55 -2.82
C LEU A 55 16.04 26.61 -1.29
N ALA A 56 15.42 25.58 -0.69
CA ALA A 56 15.11 25.56 0.73
C ALA A 56 16.28 25.11 1.64
N LEU A 57 17.17 24.25 1.14
CA LEU A 57 18.25 23.64 1.93
C LEU A 57 19.60 24.29 1.62
N PHE A 58 20.29 24.77 2.67
CA PHE A 58 21.57 25.51 2.63
C PHE A 58 22.50 25.04 1.50
N PRO A 59 22.69 25.83 0.42
CA PRO A 59 23.47 25.41 -0.73
C PRO A 59 24.99 25.41 -0.48
N ASP A 60 25.44 26.09 0.58
CA ASP A 60 26.86 26.37 0.80
C ASP A 60 27.67 25.16 1.31
N GLN A 61 27.01 24.10 1.79
CA GLN A 61 27.67 22.91 2.35
C GLN A 61 27.04 21.62 1.82
N MET A 62 27.58 21.10 0.72
CA MET A 62 27.04 19.92 0.03
C MET A 62 26.85 18.70 0.95
N SER A 63 27.78 18.45 1.88
CA SER A 63 27.67 17.31 2.82
C SER A 63 26.51 17.47 3.80
N ALA A 64 26.28 18.68 4.29
CA ALA A 64 25.13 18.99 5.15
C ALA A 64 23.83 18.87 4.36
N THR A 65 23.77 19.42 3.14
CA THR A 65 22.62 19.32 2.24
C THR A 65 22.26 17.86 1.95
N ALA A 66 23.26 17.01 1.71
CA ALA A 66 23.06 15.58 1.50
C ALA A 66 22.44 14.90 2.73
N LEU A 67 23.00 15.13 3.92
CA LEU A 67 22.52 14.55 5.17
C LEU A 67 21.10 15.02 5.50
N TYR A 68 20.82 16.33 5.41
CA TYR A 68 19.48 16.86 5.66
C TYR A 68 18.44 16.27 4.71
N SER A 69 18.80 16.08 3.43
CA SER A 69 17.90 15.45 2.45
C SER A 69 17.56 14.01 2.84
N LEU A 70 18.54 13.25 3.32
CA LEU A 70 18.29 11.90 3.83
C LEU A 70 17.42 11.90 5.08
N VAL A 71 17.70 12.78 6.04
CA VAL A 71 16.91 12.89 7.29
C VAL A 71 15.46 13.27 6.97
N ILE A 72 15.23 14.23 6.08
CA ILE A 72 13.89 14.60 5.62
C ILE A 72 13.23 13.43 4.90
N GLY A 73 13.94 12.78 3.97
CA GLY A 73 13.40 11.68 3.18
C GLY A 73 12.93 10.51 4.05
N TYR A 74 13.81 9.99 4.91
CA TYR A 74 13.46 8.91 5.84
C TYR A 74 12.47 9.34 6.91
N GLY A 75 12.56 10.59 7.40
CA GLY A 75 11.61 11.13 8.36
C GLY A 75 10.18 11.19 7.80
N VAL A 76 10.01 11.70 6.58
CA VAL A 76 8.72 11.72 5.89
C VAL A 76 8.25 10.30 5.57
N ALA A 77 9.14 9.40 5.15
CA ALA A 77 8.78 8.00 4.93
C ALA A 77 8.21 7.34 6.19
N ILE A 78 8.90 7.45 7.34
CA ILE A 78 8.44 6.87 8.60
C ILE A 78 7.11 7.51 9.05
N ALA A 79 6.99 8.83 8.95
CA ALA A 79 5.78 9.55 9.33
C ALA A 79 4.59 9.12 8.47
N THR A 80 4.74 9.10 7.14
CA THR A 80 3.69 8.70 6.21
C THR A 80 3.30 7.24 6.37
N MET A 81 4.27 6.33 6.59
CA MET A 81 3.97 4.92 6.90
C MET A 81 3.18 4.74 8.19
N SER A 82 3.38 5.61 9.18
CA SER A 82 2.64 5.58 10.44
C SER A 82 1.23 6.16 10.27
N ILE A 83 1.11 7.23 9.48
CA ILE A 83 -0.14 7.99 9.26
C ILE A 83 -1.06 7.33 8.23
N GLN A 84 -0.54 6.56 7.27
CA GLN A 84 -1.31 5.99 6.14
C GLN A 84 -2.59 5.25 6.59
N ASN A 85 -2.55 4.53 7.72
CA ASN A 85 -3.71 3.79 8.23
C ASN A 85 -4.83 4.73 8.70
N TYR A 86 -4.48 5.89 9.25
CA TYR A 86 -5.44 6.90 9.65
C TYR A 86 -6.05 7.59 8.43
N ILE A 87 -5.23 7.95 7.45
CA ILE A 87 -5.70 8.55 6.19
C ILE A 87 -6.57 7.57 5.40
N ALA A 88 -6.26 6.28 5.42
CA ALA A 88 -7.09 5.25 4.80
C ALA A 88 -8.50 5.20 5.43
N ARG A 89 -8.61 5.35 6.75
CA ARG A 89 -9.92 5.44 7.43
C ARG A 89 -10.67 6.70 7.02
N ILE A 90 -9.98 7.83 6.89
CA ILE A 90 -10.58 9.07 6.39
C ILE A 90 -11.08 8.87 4.96
N SER A 91 -10.24 8.38 4.04
CA SER A 91 -10.63 8.08 2.66
C SER A 91 -11.86 7.18 2.59
N LYS A 92 -11.93 6.13 3.41
CA LYS A 92 -13.10 5.26 3.52
C LYS A 92 -14.37 6.01 3.95
N CYS A 93 -14.27 6.89 4.95
CA CYS A 93 -15.40 7.73 5.37
C CYS A 93 -15.87 8.69 4.26
N LEU A 94 -14.97 9.07 3.35
CA LEU A 94 -15.24 9.98 2.23
C LEU A 94 -15.69 9.26 0.95
N GLU A 95 -15.97 7.96 0.96
CA GLU A 95 -16.43 7.23 -0.23
C GLU A 95 -17.68 7.84 -0.90
N LYS A 96 -18.58 8.42 -0.11
CA LYS A 96 -19.78 9.12 -0.62
C LYS A 96 -19.47 10.50 -1.23
N GLN A 97 -18.32 11.09 -0.88
CA GLN A 97 -17.87 12.41 -1.32
C GLN A 97 -16.61 12.26 -2.19
N ILE A 98 -16.80 11.78 -3.43
CA ILE A 98 -15.71 11.40 -4.35
C ILE A 98 -14.67 12.52 -4.51
N LEU A 99 -15.09 13.78 -4.66
CA LEU A 99 -14.17 14.92 -4.81
C LEU A 99 -13.29 15.11 -3.57
N CYS A 100 -13.90 15.12 -2.38
CA CYS A 100 -13.16 15.28 -1.12
C CYS A 100 -12.22 14.09 -0.88
N LYS A 101 -12.64 12.87 -1.26
CA LYS A 101 -11.80 11.67 -1.21
C LYS A 101 -10.57 11.86 -2.07
N ILE A 102 -10.74 12.15 -3.37
CA ILE A 102 -9.64 12.33 -4.33
C ILE A 102 -8.66 13.40 -3.81
N ILE A 103 -9.16 14.57 -3.40
CA ILE A 103 -8.29 15.64 -2.87
C ILE A 103 -7.48 15.16 -1.65
N THR A 104 -8.11 14.42 -0.74
CA THR A 104 -7.44 13.90 0.46
C THR A 104 -6.36 12.88 0.10
N GLU A 105 -6.66 11.94 -0.80
CA GLU A 105 -5.73 10.91 -1.25
C GLU A 105 -4.55 11.54 -2.01
N ASP A 106 -4.82 12.46 -2.94
CA ASP A 106 -3.81 13.14 -3.76
C ASP A 106 -2.87 14.00 -2.93
N LEU A 107 -3.39 14.77 -1.96
CA LEU A 107 -2.55 15.57 -1.04
C LEU A 107 -1.65 14.67 -0.18
N PHE A 108 -2.17 13.52 0.25
CA PHE A 108 -1.37 12.54 0.96
C PHE A 108 -0.28 11.94 0.07
N ILE A 109 -0.61 11.52 -1.16
CA ILE A 109 0.35 10.99 -2.14
C ILE A 109 1.41 12.03 -2.50
N LEU A 110 1.03 13.30 -2.64
CA LEU A 110 1.98 14.41 -2.86
C LEU A 110 2.96 14.55 -1.68
N THR A 111 2.48 14.36 -0.44
CA THR A 111 3.34 14.34 0.75
C THR A 111 4.27 13.12 0.74
N VAL A 112 3.76 11.94 0.37
CA VAL A 112 4.56 10.71 0.22
C VAL A 112 5.66 10.89 -0.83
N CYS A 113 5.40 11.64 -1.91
CA CYS A 113 6.36 11.95 -2.97
C CYS A 113 7.63 12.68 -2.47
N VAL A 114 7.53 13.42 -1.36
CA VAL A 114 8.69 14.11 -0.75
C VAL A 114 9.75 13.12 -0.25
N ALA A 115 9.33 11.96 0.25
CA ALA A 115 10.26 10.96 0.79
C ALA A 115 11.26 10.45 -0.26
N PRO A 116 10.85 9.80 -1.37
CA PRO A 116 11.79 9.28 -2.36
C PRO A 116 12.60 10.39 -3.03
N VAL A 117 12.01 11.54 -3.36
CA VAL A 117 12.75 12.66 -3.96
C VAL A 117 13.88 13.13 -3.04
N SER A 118 13.61 13.30 -1.75
CA SER A 118 14.63 13.72 -0.78
C SER A 118 15.70 12.64 -0.55
N CYS A 119 15.30 11.37 -0.48
CA CYS A 119 16.23 10.24 -0.36
C CYS A 119 17.17 10.15 -1.56
N TRP A 120 16.64 10.20 -2.78
CA TRP A 120 17.47 10.13 -4.00
C TRP A 120 18.40 11.32 -4.13
N ARG A 121 17.92 12.53 -3.77
CA ARG A 121 18.77 13.72 -3.70
C ARG A 121 19.92 13.57 -2.73
N GLY A 122 19.65 13.12 -1.51
CA GLY A 122 20.70 12.87 -0.53
C GLY A 122 21.70 11.81 -0.99
N LEU A 123 21.22 10.70 -1.56
CA LEU A 123 22.07 9.61 -2.07
C LEU A 123 22.95 10.05 -3.24
N TRP A 124 22.43 10.80 -4.20
CA TRP A 124 23.24 11.31 -5.32
C TRP A 124 24.32 12.25 -4.82
N PHE A 125 24.01 13.19 -3.93
CA PHE A 125 25.04 14.06 -3.36
C PHE A 125 26.09 13.30 -2.55
N LEU A 126 25.71 12.24 -1.82
CA LEU A 126 26.70 11.38 -1.16
C LEU A 126 27.58 10.63 -2.18
N GLN A 127 27.00 10.14 -3.28
CA GLN A 127 27.77 9.49 -4.34
C GLN A 127 28.75 10.48 -4.98
N ASP A 128 28.31 11.70 -5.30
CA ASP A 128 29.17 12.73 -5.89
C ASP A 128 30.32 13.12 -4.95
N LEU A 129 30.09 13.16 -3.63
CA LEU A 129 31.09 13.52 -2.64
C LEU A 129 32.08 12.39 -2.30
N TYR A 130 31.61 11.15 -2.22
CA TYR A 130 32.38 10.04 -1.65
C TYR A 130 32.72 8.93 -2.66
N LEU A 131 31.92 8.74 -3.71
CA LEU A 131 32.10 7.64 -4.66
C LEU A 131 32.94 8.10 -5.86
N PHE A 132 34.25 7.87 -5.78
CA PHE A 132 35.23 8.18 -6.82
C PHE A 132 35.11 9.63 -7.37
N PRO A 133 35.30 10.66 -6.52
CA PRO A 133 35.04 12.06 -6.88
C PRO A 133 35.89 12.57 -8.04
N SER A 134 37.05 11.95 -8.32
CA SER A 134 37.93 12.32 -9.45
C SER A 134 37.71 11.48 -10.71
N HIS A 135 36.84 10.47 -10.66
CA HIS A 135 36.61 9.50 -11.73
C HIS A 135 35.12 9.19 -11.91
N GLU A 136 34.37 10.17 -12.42
CA GLU A 136 32.91 10.11 -12.59
C GLU A 136 32.44 8.88 -13.39
N GLN A 137 33.13 8.54 -14.49
CA GLN A 137 32.76 7.38 -15.32
C GLN A 137 32.76 6.08 -14.52
N LEU A 138 33.76 5.90 -13.65
CA LEU A 138 33.86 4.73 -12.79
C LEU A 138 32.77 4.74 -11.73
N SER A 139 32.48 5.91 -11.15
CA SER A 139 31.37 6.10 -10.21
C SER A 139 30.04 5.65 -10.82
N TYR A 140 29.73 6.06 -12.05
CA TYR A 140 28.49 5.67 -12.74
C TYR A 140 28.39 4.16 -13.00
N TRP A 141 29.47 3.53 -13.49
CA TRP A 141 29.49 2.09 -13.73
C TRP A 141 29.33 1.29 -12.43
N VAL A 142 30.02 1.69 -11.36
CA VAL A 142 29.93 1.03 -10.06
C VAL A 142 28.53 1.19 -9.47
N SER A 143 27.95 2.39 -9.51
CA SER A 143 26.57 2.64 -9.07
C SER A 143 25.56 1.80 -9.84
N HIS A 144 25.69 1.73 -11.17
CA HIS A 144 24.80 0.92 -12.01
C HIS A 144 24.92 -0.58 -11.70
N ALA A 145 26.14 -1.11 -11.67
CA ALA A 145 26.39 -2.52 -11.40
C ALA A 145 25.92 -2.92 -9.99
N THR A 146 26.23 -2.10 -9.00
CA THR A 146 25.84 -2.35 -7.60
C THR A 146 24.33 -2.31 -7.43
N GLY A 147 23.65 -1.31 -8.01
CA GLY A 147 22.19 -1.22 -7.97
C GLY A 147 21.50 -2.40 -8.63
N TYR A 148 21.93 -2.77 -9.84
CA TYR A 148 21.33 -3.89 -10.56
C TYR A 148 21.60 -5.24 -9.90
N LEU A 149 22.82 -5.48 -9.42
CA LEU A 149 23.16 -6.70 -8.69
C LEU A 149 22.38 -6.81 -7.38
N GLY A 150 22.21 -5.70 -6.65
CA GLY A 150 21.38 -5.65 -5.45
C GLY A 150 19.94 -6.05 -5.73
N LEU A 151 19.35 -5.53 -6.81
CA LEU A 151 18.00 -5.92 -7.24
C LEU A 151 17.90 -7.41 -7.64
N ILE A 152 18.94 -7.98 -8.27
CA ILE A 152 18.98 -9.42 -8.58
C ILE A 152 19.01 -10.24 -7.29
N ILE A 153 19.89 -9.89 -6.36
CA ILE A 153 20.05 -10.60 -5.08
C ILE A 153 18.74 -10.58 -4.28
N LEU A 154 18.03 -9.45 -4.30
CA LEU A 154 16.74 -9.28 -3.61
C LEU A 154 15.55 -9.82 -4.42
N GLY A 155 15.76 -10.38 -5.61
CA GLY A 155 14.69 -10.87 -6.48
C GLY A 155 13.73 -9.78 -6.97
N SER A 156 14.13 -8.51 -6.91
CA SER A 156 13.29 -7.33 -7.13
C SER A 156 13.60 -6.58 -8.44
N GLY A 157 14.38 -7.17 -9.35
CA GLY A 157 14.74 -6.55 -10.64
C GLY A 157 13.53 -6.11 -11.49
N ASN A 158 12.37 -6.74 -11.29
CA ASN A 158 11.10 -6.37 -11.92
C ASN A 158 10.55 -4.99 -11.51
N SER A 159 11.12 -4.36 -10.46
CA SER A 159 10.72 -3.05 -9.96
C SER A 159 11.40 -1.87 -10.68
N LEU A 160 12.41 -2.13 -11.53
CA LEU A 160 13.04 -1.09 -12.36
C LEU A 160 12.04 -0.39 -13.29
N LEU A 161 11.04 -1.14 -13.75
CA LEU A 161 9.95 -0.60 -14.52
C LEU A 161 8.79 -0.31 -13.57
N VAL A 162 8.32 0.94 -13.56
CA VAL A 162 7.06 1.28 -12.92
C VAL A 162 5.95 0.53 -13.64
N ARG A 163 5.15 -0.23 -12.89
CA ARG A 163 4.07 -1.06 -13.43
C ARG A 163 2.75 -0.32 -13.26
N GLY A 164 2.25 0.17 -14.38
CA GLY A 164 0.87 0.62 -14.49
C GLY A 164 0.56 1.99 -13.86
N CYS A 165 -0.70 2.36 -13.93
CA CYS A 165 -1.30 3.60 -13.43
C CYS A 165 -2.75 3.26 -13.06
N LYS A 166 -3.06 3.22 -11.76
CA LYS A 166 -4.44 3.09 -11.26
C LYS A 166 -5.14 4.44 -11.41
N LEU A 167 -6.46 4.45 -11.61
CA LEU A 167 -7.22 5.70 -11.69
C LEU A 167 -7.53 6.21 -10.26
N ASP A 168 -7.39 7.51 -10.05
CA ASP A 168 -7.70 8.13 -8.75
C ASP A 168 -9.17 7.92 -8.40
N GLY A 169 -9.42 7.56 -7.14
CA GLY A 169 -10.75 7.24 -6.63
C GLY A 169 -11.29 5.83 -6.97
N GLU A 170 -10.61 5.06 -7.84
CA GLU A 170 -11.01 3.69 -8.22
C GLU A 170 -10.90 2.69 -7.06
N MET A 171 -9.93 2.89 -6.18
CA MET A 171 -9.66 2.00 -5.05
C MET A 171 -10.67 2.22 -3.91
N ALA A 172 -11.32 1.17 -3.45
CA ALA A 172 -12.26 1.20 -2.32
C ALA A 172 -11.53 1.06 -0.97
N ASP A 173 -12.24 1.32 0.14
CA ASP A 173 -11.77 1.03 1.50
C ASP A 173 -10.44 1.70 1.91
N GLY A 174 -10.12 2.83 1.28
CA GLY A 174 -8.91 3.60 1.54
C GLY A 174 -7.61 2.90 1.09
N GLU A 175 -7.69 1.95 0.15
CA GLU A 175 -6.51 1.33 -0.45
C GLU A 175 -5.67 2.32 -1.26
N GLY A 176 -6.25 3.43 -1.73
CA GLY A 176 -5.55 4.42 -2.56
C GLY A 176 -4.38 5.14 -1.89
N VAL A 177 -4.30 5.07 -0.56
CA VAL A 177 -3.23 5.71 0.23
C VAL A 177 -2.30 4.71 0.92
N LYS A 178 -2.57 3.41 0.79
CA LYS A 178 -1.74 2.38 1.43
C LYS A 178 -0.54 2.06 0.54
N ALA A 179 0.63 1.95 1.16
CA ALA A 179 1.81 1.45 0.47
C ALA A 179 1.70 -0.06 0.27
N ASP A 180 1.70 -0.49 -1.00
CA ASP A 180 1.73 -1.91 -1.39
C ASP A 180 3.13 -2.52 -1.11
N LEU A 181 3.42 -2.80 0.17
CA LEU A 181 4.68 -3.39 0.64
C LEU A 181 4.53 -4.90 0.81
N GLU A 182 4.64 -5.64 -0.30
CA GLU A 182 4.44 -7.10 -0.31
C GLU A 182 5.68 -7.92 0.09
N TYR A 183 6.86 -7.31 0.19
CA TYR A 183 8.14 -8.00 0.40
C TYR A 183 8.16 -8.93 1.62
N PHE A 184 7.50 -8.53 2.71
CA PHE A 184 7.40 -9.34 3.93
C PHE A 184 6.04 -10.02 4.11
N ALA A 185 5.09 -9.77 3.22
CA ALA A 185 3.75 -10.38 3.29
C ALA A 185 3.82 -11.89 3.08
N HIS A 186 4.81 -12.38 2.31
CA HIS A 186 4.99 -13.81 2.08
C HIS A 186 5.32 -14.59 3.35
N PHE A 187 6.05 -13.98 4.31
CA PHE A 187 6.29 -14.61 5.62
C PHE A 187 5.03 -14.68 6.47
N LYS A 188 4.12 -13.71 6.32
CA LYS A 188 2.87 -13.65 7.09
C LYS A 188 1.83 -14.65 6.59
N MET A 189 1.84 -14.99 5.31
CA MET A 189 0.93 -15.98 4.70
C MET A 189 1.23 -17.44 5.10
N GLN A 190 2.41 -17.75 5.64
CA GLN A 190 2.70 -19.11 6.13
C GLN A 190 2.02 -19.43 7.47
N GLU A 191 1.61 -18.42 8.26
CA GLU A 191 0.96 -18.66 9.56
C GLU A 191 -0.56 -18.90 9.46
N THR A 192 -1.19 -18.51 8.35
CA THR A 192 -2.65 -18.53 8.20
C THR A 192 -3.27 -19.92 7.88
N PRO A 193 -2.64 -20.81 7.08
CA PRO A 193 -3.28 -22.08 6.70
C PRO A 193 -3.49 -23.03 7.89
N GLN A 194 -2.53 -23.08 8.82
CA GLN A 194 -2.65 -23.91 10.02
C GLN A 194 -3.70 -23.35 10.98
N THR A 195 -3.73 -22.04 11.19
CA THR A 195 -4.68 -21.40 12.11
C THR A 195 -6.13 -21.55 11.65
N GLU A 196 -6.41 -21.39 10.35
CA GLU A 196 -7.75 -21.63 9.80
C GLU A 196 -8.17 -23.11 9.88
N SER A 197 -7.25 -24.05 9.63
CA SER A 197 -7.54 -25.49 9.77
C SER A 197 -7.85 -25.88 11.22
N LEU A 198 -7.16 -25.29 12.20
CA LEU A 198 -7.39 -25.53 13.62
C LEU A 198 -8.72 -24.92 14.09
N ILE A 199 -9.07 -23.72 13.60
CA ILE A 199 -10.35 -23.06 13.91
C ILE A 199 -11.52 -23.82 13.30
N ASN A 200 -11.39 -24.32 12.06
CA ASN A 200 -12.44 -25.11 11.42
C ASN A 200 -12.62 -26.46 12.11
N ASN A 201 -11.53 -27.18 12.42
CA ASN A 201 -11.59 -28.41 13.21
C ASN A 201 -12.22 -28.19 14.59
N ALA A 202 -11.93 -27.07 15.27
CA ALA A 202 -12.55 -26.75 16.56
C ALA A 202 -14.06 -26.41 16.44
N LYS A 203 -14.50 -25.83 15.32
CA LYS A 203 -15.92 -25.60 15.04
C LYS A 203 -16.66 -26.89 14.74
N ASP A 204 -16.05 -27.82 14.01
CA ASP A 204 -16.65 -29.11 13.69
C ASP A 204 -16.84 -29.98 14.94
N ILE A 205 -15.89 -29.93 15.88
CA ILE A 205 -15.99 -30.62 17.18
C ILE A 205 -17.14 -30.02 18.03
N ASN A 206 -17.27 -28.70 18.08
CA ASN A 206 -18.37 -28.05 18.82
C ASN A 206 -19.74 -28.18 18.12
N GLY A 207 -19.76 -28.30 16.79
CA GLY A 207 -20.98 -28.55 16.02
C GLY A 207 -21.55 -29.95 16.27
N GLY A 208 -20.69 -30.98 16.32
CA GLY A 208 -21.10 -32.36 16.61
C GLY A 208 -21.64 -32.57 18.02
N ILE A 209 -21.11 -31.84 19.02
CA ILE A 209 -21.56 -31.99 20.42
C ILE A 209 -22.99 -31.46 20.65
N ASN A 210 -23.44 -30.47 19.87
CA ASN A 210 -24.77 -29.87 20.05
C ASN A 210 -25.90 -30.68 19.42
N ASP A 211 -25.62 -31.46 18.36
CA ASP A 211 -26.63 -32.30 17.70
C ASP A 211 -26.94 -33.60 18.48
N ASP A 212 -25.99 -34.10 19.29
CA ASP A 212 -26.18 -35.33 20.05
C ASP A 212 -26.99 -35.15 21.36
N THR A 213 -27.19 -33.92 21.84
CA THR A 213 -27.88 -33.66 23.12
C THR A 213 -29.36 -33.29 23.04
N ASN A 214 -29.93 -33.12 21.84
CA ASN A 214 -31.35 -32.76 21.68
C ASN A 214 -32.31 -33.95 21.47
N GLY A 215 -31.80 -35.18 21.56
CA GLY A 215 -32.56 -36.41 21.27
C GLY A 215 -33.34 -37.03 22.43
N GLY A 216 -33.37 -36.46 23.64
CA GLY A 216 -33.94 -37.21 24.76
C GLY A 216 -34.21 -36.47 26.06
N ILE A 217 -34.96 -35.37 26.06
CA ILE A 217 -35.69 -34.89 27.25
C ILE A 217 -37.02 -34.25 26.80
N ASN A 218 -37.94 -35.07 26.31
CA ASN A 218 -39.35 -34.68 26.10
C ASN A 218 -40.23 -35.79 26.69
N ASP A 219 -40.20 -35.99 28.01
CA ASP A 219 -41.20 -36.79 28.72
C ASP A 219 -41.01 -36.67 30.23
N ILE A 220 -41.34 -35.52 30.82
CA ILE A 220 -41.94 -35.45 32.16
C ILE A 220 -42.34 -34.00 32.52
N ASN A 221 -43.62 -33.87 32.84
CA ASN A 221 -44.30 -32.80 33.57
C ASN A 221 -44.88 -31.65 32.76
N GLY A 222 -46.10 -31.90 32.29
CA GLY A 222 -47.14 -30.88 32.21
C GLY A 222 -47.60 -30.39 33.58
N ASP A 223 -48.45 -29.37 33.52
CA ASP A 223 -49.13 -28.65 34.61
C ASP A 223 -48.29 -27.67 35.43
N ILE A 224 -48.39 -26.38 35.08
CA ILE A 224 -49.06 -25.34 35.88
C ILE A 224 -49.23 -24.07 35.02
N ALA A 225 -50.43 -23.52 35.06
CA ALA A 225 -50.89 -22.34 34.33
C ALA A 225 -50.47 -20.99 34.97
N ASP A 226 -50.67 -19.92 34.17
CA ASP A 226 -51.20 -18.58 34.52
C ASP A 226 -50.26 -17.33 34.43
N LYS A 227 -50.40 -16.60 33.29
CA LYS A 227 -50.40 -15.11 33.04
C LYS A 227 -49.23 -14.17 33.49
N PRO A 228 -49.17 -12.87 33.05
CA PRO A 228 -49.30 -12.28 31.70
C PRO A 228 -48.30 -11.09 31.39
N LYS A 229 -48.25 -10.63 30.11
CA LYS A 229 -47.85 -9.27 29.58
C LYS A 229 -46.44 -8.71 29.94
N ASP A 230 -45.61 -8.32 28.96
CA ASP A 230 -45.59 -6.95 28.40
C ASP A 230 -44.89 -6.85 27.02
N LYS A 231 -45.20 -5.77 26.29
CA LYS A 231 -44.78 -5.34 24.94
C LYS A 231 -44.15 -3.92 25.10
N PRO A 232 -43.61 -3.23 24.06
CA PRO A 232 -42.46 -3.44 23.15
C PRO A 232 -41.52 -2.19 23.05
N CYS A 233 -40.57 -2.21 22.09
CA CYS A 233 -39.94 -1.10 21.31
C CYS A 233 -40.03 0.36 21.78
N THR A 234 -38.88 1.06 21.82
CA THR A 234 -38.47 2.26 21.00
C THR A 234 -37.24 2.93 21.64
N GLU A 235 -36.14 3.17 20.89
CA GLU A 235 -35.80 4.45 20.22
C GLU A 235 -35.17 5.48 21.18
N ILE A 236 -34.01 6.03 20.80
CA ILE A 236 -33.70 7.47 20.85
C ILE A 236 -32.47 7.67 19.94
N GLU A 237 -32.78 7.97 18.68
CA GLU A 237 -31.97 8.86 17.85
C GLU A 237 -32.06 10.30 18.40
N GLN A 238 -30.96 11.02 18.22
CA GLN A 238 -30.89 12.43 17.80
C GLN A 238 -31.45 13.58 18.67
N LYS A 239 -30.55 14.57 18.80
CA LYS A 239 -30.70 16.02 19.07
C LYS A 239 -30.90 16.46 20.53
N LEU A 240 -30.00 17.33 21.00
CA LEU A 240 -30.24 18.79 21.05
C LEU A 240 -28.94 19.53 21.42
N ILE A 241 -28.37 20.36 20.52
CA ILE A 241 -28.55 21.83 20.37
C ILE A 241 -27.78 22.67 21.40
N LEU A 242 -26.73 23.36 20.95
CA LEU A 242 -26.64 24.83 20.86
C LEU A 242 -25.55 25.22 19.84
#